data_AF-A0A963LQ58-F1
#
_entry.id   AF-A0A963LQ58-F1
#
_cell.length_a   1.000
_cell.length_b   1.000
_cell.length_c   1.000
_cell.angle_alpha   90.00
_cell.angle_beta   90.00
_cell.angle_gamma   90.00
#
_symmetry.space_group_name_H-M   'P 1'
#
loop_
_entity.id
_entity.type
_entity.pdbx_description
1 polymer ?
#
loop_
_entity_poly.entity_id
_entity_poly.type
_entity_poly.pdbx_seq_one_letter_code
_entity_poly.pdbx_strand_id
1 'polypeptide(L)'
;MVALQRAILPLLLLALVACAWFAPLDAPAGEKVDAGLKRALVSFATARALNGVISVAQGTELSLQPAGVGATLAPGQLLDPVNDLVERFSDLMLGASVLFGA
;
A
#
# COMPACT_ATOMS: atom_id res chain seq x y z
N MET A 1 -8.21 43.76 -23.19
CA MET A 1 -7.31 42.58 -23.18
C MET A 1 -7.18 41.93 -21.80
N VAL A 2 -6.95 42.68 -20.71
CA VAL A 2 -6.78 42.10 -19.35
C VAL A 2 -7.99 41.31 -18.83
N ALA A 3 -9.23 41.77 -19.09
CA ALA A 3 -10.44 41.06 -18.68
C ALA A 3 -10.63 39.71 -19.40
N LEU A 4 -10.23 39.63 -20.68
CA LEU A 4 -10.32 38.41 -21.48
C LEU A 4 -9.32 37.36 -20.97
N GLN A 5 -8.09 37.76 -20.65
CA GLN A 5 -7.06 36.87 -20.07
C GLN A 5 -7.49 36.32 -18.70
N ARG A 6 -8.20 37.11 -17.90
CA ARG A 6 -8.74 36.69 -16.60
C ARG A 6 -9.89 35.69 -16.71
N ALA A 7 -10.62 35.69 -17.82
CA ALA A 7 -11.73 34.76 -18.06
C ALA A 7 -11.28 33.39 -18.58
N ILE A 8 -10.05 33.25 -19.09
CA ILE A 8 -9.54 31.99 -19.65
C ILE A 8 -9.44 30.91 -18.58
N LEU A 9 -8.83 31.22 -17.44
CA LEU A 9 -8.63 30.25 -16.36
C LEU A 9 -9.95 29.66 -15.81
N PRO A 10 -10.97 30.47 -15.44
CA PRO A 10 -12.24 29.93 -14.95
C PRO A 10 -13.00 29.17 -16.04
N LEU A 11 -12.90 29.59 -17.30
CA LEU A 11 -13.58 28.91 -18.41
C LEU A 11 -12.93 27.55 -18.72
N LEU A 12 -11.60 27.45 -18.58
CA LEU A 12 -10.85 26.19 -18.68
C LEU A 12 -11.18 25.25 -17.51
N LEU A 13 -11.29 25.77 -16.28
CA LEU A 13 -11.74 25.01 -15.12
C LEU A 13 -13.18 24.48 -15.31
N LEU A 14 -14.09 25.33 -15.79
CA LEU A 14 -15.46 24.93 -16.11
C LEU A 14 -15.51 23.82 -17.17
N ALA A 15 -14.69 23.95 -18.22
CA ALA A 15 -14.58 22.92 -19.25
C ALA A 15 -14.04 21.60 -18.68
N LEU A 16 -13.02 21.64 -17.81
CA LEU A 16 -12.50 20.45 -17.11
C LEU A 16 -13.57 19.76 -16.24
N VAL A 17 -14.35 20.54 -15.48
CA VAL A 17 -15.43 20.01 -14.64
C VAL A 17 -16.53 19.39 -15.52
N ALA A 18 -16.90 20.04 -16.63
CA ALA A 18 -17.87 19.50 -17.57
C ALA A 18 -17.37 18.19 -18.22
N CYS A 19 -16.08 18.11 -18.57
CA CYS A 19 -15.47 16.88 -19.06
C CYS A 19 -15.37 15.80 -17.98
N ALA A 20 -15.19 16.15 -16.71
CA ALA A 20 -15.17 15.20 -15.60
C ALA A 20 -16.55 14.56 -15.36
N TRP A 21 -17.64 15.25 -15.70
CA TRP A 21 -19.01 14.69 -15.65
C TRP A 21 -19.36 13.88 -16.91
N PHE A 22 -18.41 13.66 -17.82
CA PHE A 22 -18.70 12.98 -19.06
C PHE A 22 -18.84 11.47 -18.84
N ALA A 23 -20.09 11.02 -18.68
CA ALA A 23 -20.50 9.64 -18.34
C ALA A 23 -19.77 8.47 -19.05
N PRO A 24 -19.38 8.54 -20.35
CA PRO A 24 -18.66 7.41 -20.95
C PRO A 24 -17.23 7.21 -20.42
N LEU A 25 -16.70 8.14 -19.62
CA LEU A 25 -15.43 7.97 -18.91
C LEU A 25 -15.58 7.20 -17.60
N ASP A 26 -16.80 7.06 -17.07
CA ASP A 26 -17.05 6.42 -15.78
C ASP A 26 -16.78 4.90 -15.82
N ALA A 27 -17.16 4.24 -16.92
CA ALA A 27 -16.94 2.81 -17.09
C ALA A 27 -15.45 2.40 -17.06
N PRO A 28 -14.56 2.98 -17.90
CA PRO A 28 -13.14 2.65 -17.84
C PRO A 28 -12.45 3.17 -16.57
N ALA A 29 -13.00 4.20 -15.90
CA ALA A 29 -12.51 4.66 -14.60
C ALA A 29 -12.84 3.64 -13.50
N GLY A 30 -14.09 3.16 -13.44
CA GLY A 30 -14.53 2.13 -12.49
C GLY A 30 -13.73 0.83 -12.61
N GLU A 31 -13.53 0.34 -13.84
CA GLU A 31 -12.70 -0.86 -14.06
C GLU A 31 -11.28 -0.72 -13.51
N LYS A 32 -10.69 0.48 -13.62
CA LYS A 32 -9.34 0.75 -13.08
C LYS A 32 -9.33 0.81 -11.56
N VAL A 33 -10.37 1.39 -10.96
CA VAL A 33 -10.54 1.45 -9.50
C VAL A 33 -10.70 0.04 -8.94
N ASP A 34 -11.60 -0.77 -9.50
CA ASP A 34 -11.82 -2.15 -9.07
C ASP A 34 -10.55 -3.01 -9.22
N ALA A 35 -9.85 -2.85 -10.34
CA ALA A 35 -8.58 -3.55 -10.56
C ALA A 35 -7.49 -3.09 -9.58
N GLY A 36 -7.45 -1.79 -9.24
CA GLY A 36 -6.56 -1.24 -8.23
C GLY A 36 -6.84 -1.78 -6.84
N LEU A 37 -8.11 -1.76 -6.42
CA LEU A 37 -8.60 -2.31 -5.15
C LEU A 37 -8.23 -3.79 -5.01
N LYS A 38 -8.51 -4.59 -6.04
CA LYS A 38 -8.20 -6.03 -6.02
C LYS A 38 -6.70 -6.28 -5.86
N ARG A 39 -5.86 -5.55 -6.59
CA ARG A 39 -4.39 -5.68 -6.48
C ARG A 39 -3.91 -5.29 -5.09
N ALA A 40 -4.38 -4.17 -4.56
CA ALA A 40 -4.02 -3.68 -3.23
C ALA A 40 -4.39 -4.71 -2.15
N LEU A 41 -5.61 -5.24 -2.17
CA LEU A 41 -6.06 -6.24 -1.20
C LEU A 41 -5.29 -7.57 -1.29
N VAL A 42 -5.03 -8.06 -2.50
CA VAL A 42 -4.25 -9.29 -2.69
C VAL A 42 -2.81 -9.11 -2.22
N SER A 43 -2.19 -7.97 -2.53
CA SER A 43 -0.83 -7.65 -2.07
C SER A 43 -0.77 -7.49 -0.55
N PHE A 44 -1.74 -6.80 0.06
CA PHE A 44 -1.88 -6.69 1.52
C PHE A 44 -1.99 -8.06 2.18
N ALA A 45 -2.93 -8.90 1.73
CA ALA A 45 -3.15 -10.23 2.30
C ALA A 45 -1.89 -11.11 2.18
N THR A 46 -1.21 -11.05 1.03
CA THR A 46 0.04 -11.79 0.79
C THR A 46 1.15 -11.33 1.73
N ALA A 47 1.35 -10.01 1.86
CA ALA A 47 2.34 -9.43 2.75
C ALA A 47 2.06 -9.81 4.21
N ARG A 48 0.79 -9.71 4.65
CA ARG A 48 0.42 -10.09 6.02
C ARG A 48 0.63 -11.57 6.30
N ALA A 49 0.35 -12.45 5.33
CA ALA A 49 0.63 -13.88 5.45
C ALA A 49 2.14 -14.16 5.56
N LEU A 50 2.95 -13.51 4.70
CA LEU A 50 4.41 -13.60 4.77
C LEU A 50 4.94 -13.12 6.12
N ASN A 51 4.47 -11.97 6.60
CA ASN A 51 4.82 -11.46 7.93
C ASN A 51 4.55 -12.51 9.01
N GLY A 52 3.37 -13.16 8.98
CA GLY A 52 3.04 -14.22 9.93
C GLY A 52 4.01 -15.42 9.87
N VAL A 53 4.38 -15.86 8.66
CA VAL A 53 5.35 -16.96 8.47
C VAL A 53 6.74 -16.56 8.99
N ILE A 54 7.19 -15.34 8.69
CA ILE A 54 8.49 -14.82 9.15
C ILE A 54 8.50 -14.72 10.68
N SER A 55 7.45 -14.17 11.29
CA SER A 55 7.34 -14.09 12.77
C SER A 55 7.39 -15.46 13.44
N VAL A 56 6.81 -16.51 12.84
CA VAL A 56 6.91 -17.89 13.37
C VAL A 56 8.33 -18.44 13.23
N ALA A 57 8.99 -18.21 12.09
CA ALA A 57 10.37 -18.63 11.89
C ALA A 57 11.33 -17.91 12.86
N GLN A 58 11.09 -16.63 13.14
CA GLN A 58 11.83 -15.85 14.13
C GLN A 58 11.58 -16.34 15.55
N GLY A 59 10.33 -16.64 15.90
CA GLY A 59 9.96 -17.20 17.21
C GLY A 59 10.50 -18.61 17.47
N THR A 60 11.08 -19.27 16.45
CA THR A 60 11.77 -20.57 16.60
C THR A 60 13.22 -20.37 17.07
N GLU A 61 13.43 -19.45 18.01
CA GLU A 61 14.72 -19.31 18.68
C GLU A 61 14.94 -20.54 19.57
N LEU A 62 15.82 -21.43 19.13
CA LEU A 62 16.43 -22.39 20.04
C LEU A 62 17.23 -21.58 21.06
N SER A 63 16.75 -21.50 22.30
CA SER A 63 17.52 -21.04 23.46
C SER A 63 18.69 -22.01 23.70
N LEU A 64 19.69 -21.98 22.82
CA LEU A 64 20.98 -22.59 23.06
C LEU A 64 21.72 -21.61 23.96
N GLN A 65 21.68 -21.83 25.26
CA GLN A 65 22.53 -21.14 26.22
C GLN A 65 23.90 -21.81 26.15
N PRO A 66 24.87 -21.32 25.35
CA PRO A 66 26.16 -21.97 25.23
C PRO A 66 26.92 -21.54 26.49
N ALA A 67 27.00 -22.44 27.47
CA ALA A 67 27.81 -22.27 28.68
C ALA A 67 27.35 -21.22 29.73
N GLY A 68 26.04 -20.96 29.86
CA GLY A 68 25.51 -20.16 30.99
C GLY A 68 25.86 -18.67 30.97
N VAL A 69 26.57 -18.21 29.94
CA VAL A 69 26.73 -16.79 29.59
C VAL A 69 25.70 -16.51 28.50
N GLY A 70 24.72 -15.65 28.81
CA GLY A 70 23.62 -15.32 27.91
C GLY A 70 24.08 -14.55 26.67
N ALA A 71 24.65 -15.25 25.70
CA ALA A 71 24.80 -14.76 24.34
C ALA A 71 23.69 -15.40 23.49
N THR A 72 22.56 -14.70 23.37
CA THR A 72 21.45 -15.11 22.51
C THR A 72 21.87 -14.89 21.06
N LEU A 73 22.33 -15.94 20.39
CA LEU A 73 22.41 -15.95 18.92
C LEU A 73 21.02 -16.26 18.42
N ALA A 74 20.28 -15.19 18.15
CA ALA A 74 18.93 -15.21 17.62
C ALA A 74 18.98 -15.14 16.08
N PRO A 75 19.00 -16.27 15.35
CA PRO A 75 18.98 -16.23 13.88
C PRO A 75 17.72 -15.53 13.34
N GLY A 76 16.65 -15.41 14.14
CA GLY A 76 15.46 -14.62 13.81
C GLY A 76 15.71 -13.12 13.62
N GLN A 77 16.69 -12.55 14.34
CA GLN A 77 17.05 -11.13 14.23
C GLN A 77 17.62 -10.77 12.85
N LEU A 78 18.16 -11.75 12.11
CA LEU A 78 18.61 -11.55 10.73
C LEU A 78 17.44 -11.35 9.76
N LEU A 79 16.24 -11.84 10.11
CA LEU A 79 15.04 -11.69 9.31
C LEU A 79 14.26 -10.41 9.63
N ASP A 80 14.60 -9.71 10.74
CA ASP A 80 13.91 -8.48 11.17
C ASP A 80 13.84 -7.41 10.07
N PRO A 81 14.93 -7.10 9.34
CA PRO A 81 14.87 -6.08 8.29
C PRO A 81 13.87 -6.45 7.17
N VAL A 82 13.69 -7.74 6.88
CA VAL A 82 12.75 -8.21 5.87
C VAL A 82 11.32 -8.17 6.42
N ASN A 83 11.11 -8.60 7.66
CA ASN A 83 9.81 -8.52 8.33
C ASN A 83 9.30 -7.07 8.35
N ASP A 84 10.13 -6.11 8.75
CA ASP A 84 9.80 -4.69 8.81
C ASP A 84 9.39 -4.12 7.45
N LEU A 85 10.06 -4.55 6.37
CA LEU A 85 9.71 -4.13 5.01
C LEU A 85 8.35 -4.69 4.58
N VAL A 86 8.09 -5.96 4.90
CA VAL A 86 6.82 -6.63 4.60
C VAL A 86 5.67 -5.98 5.38
N GLU A 87 5.88 -5.63 6.64
CA GLU A 87 4.90 -4.92 7.47
C GLU A 87 4.56 -3.53 6.89
N ARG A 88 5.58 -2.71 6.60
CA ARG A 88 5.37 -1.38 5.99
C ARG A 88 4.69 -1.47 4.63
N PHE A 89 5.08 -2.44 3.80
CA PHE A 89 4.46 -2.65 2.50
C PHE A 89 2.99 -3.07 2.65
N SER A 90 2.69 -3.96 3.60
CA SER A 90 1.33 -4.35 3.95
C SER A 90 0.48 -3.12 4.32
N ASP A 91 0.96 -2.27 5.23
CA ASP A 91 0.22 -1.07 5.65
C ASP A 91 -0.04 -0.09 4.50
N LEU A 92 0.93 0.09 3.60
CA LEU A 92 0.76 0.89 2.40
C LEU A 92 -0.33 0.33 1.47
N MET A 93 -0.37 -0.99 1.29
CA MET A 93 -1.39 -1.65 0.47
C MET A 93 -2.78 -1.60 1.12
N LEU A 94 -2.85 -1.66 2.45
CA LEU A 94 -4.10 -1.43 3.17
C LEU A 94 -4.60 0.00 2.95
N GLY A 95 -3.72 1.00 3.05
CA GLY A 95 -4.03 2.39 2.72
C GLY A 95 -4.50 2.55 1.28
N ALA A 96 -3.82 1.93 0.31
CA ALA A 96 -4.24 1.93 -1.09
C ALA A 96 -5.62 1.28 -1.29
N SER A 97 -5.92 0.20 -0.56
CA SER A 97 -7.24 -0.44 -0.60
C SER A 97 -8.34 0.49 -0.10
N VAL A 98 -8.09 1.24 0.98
CA VAL A 98 -9.03 2.26 1.47
C VAL A 98 -9.22 3.37 0.44
N LEU A 99 -8.15 3.82 -0.23
CA LEU A 99 -8.22 4.87 -1.26
C LEU A 99 -8.95 4.43 -2.52
N PHE A 100 -8.86 3.16 -2.92
CA PHE A 100 -9.61 2.64 -4.06
C PHE A 100 -11.06 2.27 -3.71
N GLY A 101 -11.34 1.97 -2.44
CA GLY A 101 -12.68 1.58 -1.98
C GLY A 101 -13.59 2.74 -1.55
N ALA A 102 -13.06 3.98 -1.47
CA ALA A 102 -13.77 5.20 -1.12
C ALA A 102 -14.25 5.95 -2.37
#